data_AF-A0AA94HUT0-F1
#
_entry.id   AF-A0AA94HUT0-F1
#
_cell.length_a   1.000
_cell.length_b   1.000
_cell.length_c   1.000
_cell.angle_alpha   90.00
_cell.angle_beta   90.00
_cell.angle_gamma   90.00
#
_symmetry.space_group_name_H-M   'P 1'
#
loop_
_entity.id
_entity.type
_entity.pdbx_description
1 polymer ?
#
loop_
_entity_poly.entity_id
_entity_poly.type
_entity_poly.pdbx_seq_one_letter_code
_entity_poly.pdbx_strand_id
1 'polypeptide(L)' 'MGYAHLAREERYYICQAVKSGTSLRAIAKAIGRSVSTVSRELARNTGARGYRYRQAHKRSQKRQTSKG' A
#
# COMPACT_ATOMS: atom_id res chain seq x y z
N MET A 1 6.39 -18.03 -6.18
CA MET A 1 6.64 -17.06 -5.09
C MET A 1 5.36 -16.31 -4.79
N GLY A 2 4.68 -16.68 -3.71
CA GLY A 2 3.35 -16.15 -3.36
C GLY A 2 3.39 -14.64 -3.17
N TYR A 3 2.43 -13.94 -3.78
CA TYR A 3 2.22 -12.51 -3.57
C TYR A 3 1.90 -12.26 -2.09
N ALA A 4 2.91 -11.91 -1.30
CA ALA A 4 2.71 -11.48 0.08
C ALA A 4 1.98 -10.12 0.07
N HIS A 5 0.79 -10.09 0.66
CA HIS A 5 0.02 -8.85 0.81
C HIS A 5 0.78 -7.87 1.70
N LEU A 6 0.74 -6.57 1.35
CA LEU A 6 1.26 -5.53 2.23
C LEU A 6 0.55 -5.59 3.58
N ALA A 7 1.33 -5.74 4.65
CA ALA A 7 0.90 -5.71 6.02
C ALA A 7 0.29 -4.35 6.39
N ARG A 8 -0.45 -4.32 7.50
CA ARG A 8 -1.09 -3.08 7.98
C ARG A 8 -0.05 -1.99 8.30
N GLU A 9 1.08 -2.39 8.88
CA GLU A 9 2.19 -1.51 9.23
C GLU A 9 2.86 -0.91 7.98
N GLU A 10 3.13 -1.73 6.96
CA GLU A 10 3.66 -1.26 5.68
C GLU A 10 2.72 -0.22 5.05
N ARG A 11 1.40 -0.46 5.08
CA ARG A 11 0.41 0.50 4.57
C ARG A 11 0.35 1.78 5.41
N TYR A 12 0.54 1.68 6.72
CA TYR A 12 0.62 2.84 7.60
C TYR A 12 1.85 3.70 7.29
N TYR A 13 3.02 3.07 7.16
CA TYR A 13 4.26 3.74 6.76
C TYR A 13 4.13 4.43 5.40
N ILE A 14 3.60 3.73 4.39
CA ILE A 14 3.31 4.32 3.06
C ILE A 14 2.43 5.57 3.19
N CYS A 15 1.42 5.55 4.07
CA CYS A 15 0.54 6.71 4.26
C CYS A 15 1.26 7.91 4.87
N GLN A 16 2.10 7.69 5.87
CA GLN A 16 2.88 8.78 6.48
C GLN A 16 3.91 9.33 5.49
N ALA A 17 4.64 8.45 4.82
CA ALA A 17 5.71 8.83 3.90
C ALA A 17 5.17 9.56 2.64
N VAL A 18 4.00 9.17 2.13
CA VAL A 18 3.35 9.91 1.03
C VAL A 18 2.91 11.30 1.49
N LYS A 19 2.40 11.44 2.73
CA LYS A 19 2.03 12.75 3.28
C LYS A 19 3.24 13.66 3.49
N SER A 20 4.41 13.11 3.80
CA SER A 20 5.67 13.86 3.91
C SER A 20 6.37 14.09 2.57
N GLY A 21 5.75 13.73 1.43
CA GLY A 21 6.35 13.94 0.10
C GLY A 21 7.53 13.01 -0.22
N THR A 22 7.69 11.91 0.51
CA THR A 22 8.78 10.95 0.30
C THR A 22 8.60 10.21 -1.01
N SER A 23 9.69 10.04 -1.77
CA SER A 23 9.65 9.35 -3.06
C SER A 23 9.30 7.87 -2.93
N LEU A 24 8.63 7.31 -3.94
CA LEU A 24 8.25 5.88 -3.98
C LEU A 24 9.45 4.94 -3.80
N ARG A 25 10.62 5.34 -4.33
CA ARG A 25 11.88 4.58 -4.21
C ARG A 25 12.36 4.50 -2.77
N ALA A 26 12.33 5.62 -2.05
CA ALA A 26 12.70 5.65 -0.64
C ALA A 26 11.71 4.88 0.23
N ILE A 27 10.41 5.00 -0.04
CA ILE A 27 9.37 4.24 0.66
C ILE A 27 9.58 2.73 0.46
N ALA A 28 9.76 2.29 -0.78
CA ALA A 28 9.95 0.90 -1.13
C ALA A 28 11.21 0.31 -0.46
N LYS A 29 12.32 1.06 -0.46
CA LYS A 29 13.56 0.68 0.24
C LYS A 29 13.34 0.52 1.74
N ALA A 30 12.61 1.44 2.37
CA ALA A 30 12.37 1.43 3.82
C ALA A 30 11.53 0.22 4.28
N ILE A 31 10.59 -0.25 3.46
CA ILE A 31 9.74 -1.41 3.80
C ILE A 31 10.22 -2.73 3.16
N GLY A 32 11.38 -2.72 2.49
CA GLY A 32 11.92 -3.92 1.83
C GLY A 32 11.05 -4.46 0.68
N ARG A 33 10.34 -3.58 -0.03
CA ARG A 33 9.46 -3.94 -1.16
C ARG A 33 9.95 -3.36 -2.48
N SER A 34 9.41 -3.87 -3.58
CA SER A 34 9.62 -3.27 -4.89
C SER A 34 8.84 -1.97 -5.03
N VAL A 35 9.40 -1.01 -5.78
CA VAL A 35 8.72 0.26 -6.13
C VAL A 35 7.39 -0.03 -6.84
N SER A 36 7.34 -1.06 -7.68
CA SER A 36 6.12 -1.50 -8.36
C SER A 36 5.04 -2.00 -7.40
N THR A 37 5.40 -2.51 -6.22
CA THR A 37 4.43 -2.89 -5.17
C THR A 37 3.80 -1.64 -4.55
N VAL A 38 4.62 -0.66 -4.17
CA VAL A 38 4.14 0.61 -3.58
C VAL A 38 3.31 1.40 -4.60
N SER A 39 3.77 1.50 -5.85
CA SER A 39 3.04 2.19 -6.92
C SER A 39 1.67 1.56 -7.17
N ARG A 40 1.62 0.23 -7.33
CA ARG A 40 0.33 -0.49 -7.52
C ARG A 40 -0.58 -0.39 -6.31
N GLU A 41 -0.04 -0.32 -5.10
CA GLU A 41 -0.81 -0.10 -3.87
C GLU A 41 -1.47 1.28 -3.88
N LEU A 42 -0.69 2.32 -4.18
CA LEU A 42 -1.20 3.70 -4.27
C LEU A 42 -2.20 3.85 -5.40
N ALA A 43 -1.91 3.36 -6.61
CA ALA A 43 -2.83 3.46 -7.74
C ALA A 43 -4.21 2.83 -7.45
N ARG A 44 -4.25 1.74 -6.67
CA ARG A 44 -5.51 1.03 -6.35
C ARG A 44 -6.27 1.61 -5.16
N ASN A 45 -5.59 2.32 -4.26
CA ASN A 45 -6.15 2.73 -2.97
C ASN A 45 -6.06 4.24 -2.69
N THR A 46 -5.44 5.02 -3.56
CA THR A 46 -5.52 6.46 -3.60
C THR A 46 -6.80 6.87 -4.32
N GLY A 47 -7.64 7.67 -3.68
CA GLY A 47 -8.79 8.32 -4.31
C GLY A 47 -8.56 9.83 -4.42
N ALA A 48 -9.60 10.56 -4.82
CA ALA A 48 -9.56 12.04 -4.93
C ALA A 48 -9.19 12.78 -3.63
N ARG A 49 -9.23 12.09 -2.49
CA ARG A 49 -8.86 12.62 -1.16
C ARG A 49 -7.52 12.08 -0.64
N GLY A 50 -6.66 11.59 -1.53
CA GLY A 50 -5.35 11.00 -1.20
C GLY A 50 -5.43 9.53 -0.74
N TYR A 51 -4.29 9.02 -0.26
CA TYR A 51 -4.14 7.63 0.15
C TYR A 51 -4.60 7.39 1.59
N ARG A 52 -5.53 6.43 1.79
CA ARG A 52 -6.12 6.09 3.11
C ARG A 52 -5.85 4.63 3.48
N TYR A 53 -4.85 4.40 4.33
CA TYR A 53 -4.37 3.06 4.69
C TYR A 53 -5.47 2.12 5.26
N ARG A 54 -6.40 2.63 6.08
CA ARG A 54 -7.50 1.83 6.65
C ARG A 54 -8.43 1.29 5.56
N GLN A 55 -8.73 2.11 4.56
CA GLN A 55 -9.57 1.72 3.42
C GLN A 55 -8.84 0.71 2.53
N ALA A 56 -7.55 0.94 2.31
CA ALA A 56 -6.69 0.04 1.54
C ALA A 56 -6.62 -1.37 2.15
N HIS A 57 -6.44 -1.44 3.47
CA HIS A 57 -6.42 -2.71 4.20
C HIS A 57 -7.76 -3.45 4.09
N LYS A 58 -8.90 -2.77 4.35
CA LYS A 58 -10.25 -3.36 4.22
C LYS A 58 -10.53 -3.86 2.80
N ARG A 59 -10.12 -3.11 1.77
CA ARG A 59 -10.23 -3.52 0.35
C ARG A 59 -9.36 -4.74 0.04
N SER A 60 -8.16 -4.82 0.62
CA SER A 60 -7.29 -5.98 0.44
C SER A 60 -7.89 -7.24 1.06
N GLN A 61 -8.41 -7.13 2.29
CA GLN A 61 -9.10 -8.24 2.96
C GLN A 61 -10.34 -8.71 2.19
N LYS A 62 -11.19 -7.78 1.72
CA LYS A 62 -12.39 -8.13 0.93
C LYS A 62 -12.04 -8.93 -0.32
N ARG A 63 -10.96 -8.59 -1.03
CA ARG A 63 -10.51 -9.36 -2.21
C ARG A 63 -10.00 -10.75 -1.87
N GLN A 64 -9.42 -10.93 -0.69
CA GLN A 64 -8.96 -12.24 -0.23
C GLN A 64 -10.15 -13.15 0.08
N THR A 65 -11.24 -12.60 0.59
CA THR A 65 -12.48 -13.35 0.89
C THR A 65 -13.39 -13.56 -0.32
N SER A 66 -13.25 -12.78 -1.40
CA SER A 66 -14.03 -12.93 -2.63
C SER A 66 -13.42 -13.90 -3.65
N LYS A 67 -12.32 -14.58 -3.29
CA LYS A 67 -11.86 -15.79 -3.99
C LYS A 67 -12.44 -17.00 -3.25
N GLY A 68 -13.76 -17.15 -3.36
CA GLY A 68 -14.52 -18.32 -2.93
C GLY A 68 -15.31 -18.82 -4.13
#